data_AF-A0A4S4KPR2-F1
#
_entry.id   AF-A0A4S4KPR2-F1
#
_cell.length_a   1.000
_cell.length_b   1.000
_cell.length_c   1.000
_cell.angle_alpha   90.00
_cell.angle_beta   90.00
_cell.angle_gamma   90.00
#
_symmetry.space_group_name_H-M   'P 1'
#
loop_
_entity.id
_entity.type
_entity.pdbx_description
1 polymer ?
#
loop_
_entity_poly.entity_id
_entity_poly.type
_entity_poly.pdbx_seq_one_letter_code
_entity_poly.pdbx_strand_id
1 'polypeptide(L)'
;MRWFVTVQTALLIAAPALAAPLDSELHFLGKRDAVCSVDFRRLVDFDSCLPKKVAFTSVPPAVTKVALPDALSKSVPADSQCDHAVELQVLDFVAKQAKLCEVLTAMANAGQTKDALLGPASQTISALPNLNFLNKVVNNNKRVVVQRGLNGKTQGKESADLAVGNYLALVKTDTVNTAAALDADIAKIITTAEGVLAKLPDGTSKRGDKDRIKKDALKTALANYDKTKTVTAAWNNVLTKAPHS
;
A
#
# COMPACT_ATOMS: atom_id res chain seq x y z
N MET A 1 -43.73 -70.90 -15.90
CA MET A 1 -43.34 -69.56 -16.36
C MET A 1 -42.87 -68.78 -15.15
N ARG A 2 -41.55 -68.68 -14.95
CA ARG A 2 -40.92 -68.13 -13.74
C ARG A 2 -40.45 -66.71 -14.03
N TRP A 3 -40.84 -65.78 -13.16
CA TRP A 3 -40.45 -64.38 -13.18
C TRP A 3 -39.02 -64.22 -12.67
N PHE A 4 -38.20 -63.44 -13.37
CA PHE A 4 -36.93 -62.92 -12.85
C PHE A 4 -37.06 -61.41 -12.67
N VAL A 5 -37.00 -60.97 -11.42
CA VAL A 5 -36.86 -59.55 -11.04
C VAL A 5 -35.37 -59.25 -11.01
N THR A 6 -34.88 -58.48 -11.97
CA THR A 6 -33.52 -57.94 -11.97
C THR A 6 -33.46 -56.72 -11.07
N VAL A 7 -32.80 -56.89 -9.91
CA VAL A 7 -32.44 -55.80 -9.01
C VAL A 7 -31.32 -55.00 -9.68
N GLN A 8 -31.58 -53.76 -10.09
CA GLN A 8 -30.53 -52.82 -10.48
C GLN A 8 -29.86 -52.28 -9.21
N THR A 9 -28.68 -52.81 -8.88
CA THR A 9 -27.74 -52.16 -7.96
C THR A 9 -27.10 -50.97 -8.67
N ALA A 10 -27.59 -49.76 -8.36
CA ALA A 10 -26.88 -48.53 -8.67
C ALA A 10 -25.66 -48.39 -7.76
N LEU A 11 -24.47 -48.67 -8.29
CA LEU A 11 -23.21 -48.37 -7.62
C LEU A 11 -22.97 -46.85 -7.72
N LEU A 12 -23.37 -46.09 -6.71
CA LEU A 12 -22.82 -44.74 -6.51
C LEU A 12 -21.36 -44.89 -6.08
N ILE A 13 -20.45 -44.72 -7.02
CA ILE A 13 -19.05 -44.45 -6.72
C ILE A 13 -19.02 -43.03 -6.15
N ALA A 14 -19.05 -42.92 -4.82
CA ALA A 14 -18.66 -41.71 -4.13
C ALA A 14 -17.19 -41.48 -4.43
N ALA A 15 -16.90 -40.61 -5.40
CA ALA A 15 -15.57 -40.04 -5.52
C ALA A 15 -15.23 -39.39 -4.18
N PRO A 16 -14.08 -39.70 -3.55
CA PRO A 16 -13.61 -38.84 -2.49
C PRO A 16 -13.46 -37.47 -3.12
N ALA A 17 -14.23 -36.50 -2.63
CA ALA A 17 -13.87 -35.11 -2.78
C ALA A 17 -12.48 -35.00 -2.15
N LEU A 18 -11.45 -35.15 -2.98
CA LEU A 18 -10.12 -34.66 -2.71
C LEU A 18 -10.33 -33.19 -2.46
N ALA A 19 -10.45 -32.84 -1.17
CA ALA A 19 -10.22 -31.50 -0.70
C ALA A 19 -8.86 -31.12 -1.27
N ALA A 20 -8.89 -30.34 -2.35
CA ALA A 20 -7.70 -29.67 -2.81
C ALA A 20 -7.11 -28.98 -1.57
N PRO A 21 -5.79 -29.04 -1.37
CA PRO A 21 -5.17 -28.17 -0.40
C PRO A 21 -5.66 -26.78 -0.74
N LEU A 22 -6.28 -26.09 0.23
CA LEU A 22 -6.33 -24.64 0.20
C LEU A 22 -4.87 -24.20 0.34
N ASP A 23 -4.13 -24.29 -0.75
CA ASP A 23 -2.93 -23.51 -0.96
C ASP A 23 -3.41 -22.06 -0.99
N SER A 24 -3.55 -21.51 0.21
CA SER A 24 -3.59 -20.08 0.50
C SER A 24 -2.21 -19.47 0.24
N GLU A 25 -1.53 -19.90 -0.83
CA GLU A 25 -0.53 -19.09 -1.47
C GLU A 25 -1.24 -17.84 -1.94
N LEU A 26 -0.95 -16.76 -1.22
CA LEU A 26 -1.15 -15.37 -1.60
C LEU A 26 -0.57 -15.14 -3.02
N HIS A 27 -1.28 -15.58 -4.05
CA HIS A 27 -0.97 -15.34 -5.47
C HIS A 27 -1.39 -13.92 -5.90
N PHE A 28 -1.23 -12.96 -5.01
CA PHE A 28 -1.39 -11.54 -5.28
C PHE A 28 -0.12 -10.86 -4.77
N LEU A 29 0.29 -9.71 -5.33
CA LEU A 29 1.29 -8.76 -4.78
C LEU A 29 2.61 -8.57 -5.55
N GLY A 30 2.84 -9.24 -6.69
CA GLY A 30 4.08 -9.12 -7.51
C GLY A 30 4.57 -7.70 -7.89
N LYS A 31 3.71 -6.67 -7.88
CA LYS A 31 4.04 -5.27 -8.24
C LYS A 31 3.44 -4.20 -7.31
N ARG A 32 2.74 -4.59 -6.24
CA ARG A 32 1.88 -3.66 -5.45
C ARG A 32 2.60 -3.01 -4.28
N ASP A 33 3.66 -3.64 -3.79
CA ASP A 33 4.37 -3.17 -2.60
C ASP A 33 5.74 -2.62 -2.97
N ALA A 34 5.94 -2.16 -4.20
CA ALA A 34 7.20 -1.57 -4.60
C ALA A 34 7.03 -0.06 -4.81
N VAL A 35 7.86 0.75 -4.14
CA VAL A 35 7.98 2.19 -4.39
C VAL A 35 9.31 2.43 -5.09
N CYS A 36 9.27 2.93 -6.32
CA CYS A 36 10.48 3.15 -7.13
C CYS A 36 11.43 1.94 -7.25
N SER A 37 10.85 0.73 -7.30
CA SER A 37 11.53 -0.58 -7.32
C SER A 37 12.18 -1.05 -6.00
N VAL A 38 11.90 -0.38 -4.87
CA VAL A 38 12.23 -0.89 -3.53
C VAL A 38 11.01 -1.61 -2.96
N ASP A 39 11.20 -2.82 -2.44
CA ASP A 39 10.13 -3.69 -1.94
C ASP A 39 9.72 -3.36 -0.49
N PHE A 40 8.42 -3.23 -0.27
CA PHE A 40 7.72 -2.94 0.99
C PHE A 40 6.85 -4.15 1.41
N ARG A 41 6.91 -5.31 0.72
CA ARG A 41 6.06 -6.50 0.96
C ARG A 41 6.04 -7.05 2.38
N ARG A 42 7.09 -6.78 3.17
CA ARG A 42 7.31 -7.41 4.48
C ARG A 42 7.18 -6.43 5.65
N LEU A 43 6.60 -5.26 5.43
CA LEU A 43 6.56 -4.25 6.48
C LEU A 43 5.46 -4.48 7.51
N VAL A 44 4.41 -5.23 7.16
CA VAL A 44 3.25 -5.44 8.04
C VAL A 44 2.78 -6.89 7.94
N ASP A 45 2.54 -7.47 9.10
CA ASP A 45 1.85 -8.74 9.29
C ASP A 45 0.68 -8.56 10.28
N PHE A 46 0.01 -9.65 10.63
CA PHE A 46 -1.09 -9.60 11.59
C PHE A 46 -0.66 -9.03 12.95
N ASP A 47 0.51 -9.42 13.45
CA ASP A 47 0.99 -9.07 14.78
C ASP A 47 1.38 -7.58 14.89
N SER A 48 1.71 -6.97 13.76
CA SER A 48 2.00 -5.53 13.64
C SER A 48 0.86 -4.64 14.14
N CYS A 49 -0.39 -5.11 14.07
CA CYS A 49 -1.56 -4.40 14.58
C CYS A 49 -1.93 -4.74 16.03
N LEU A 50 -1.39 -5.78 16.66
CA LEU A 50 -1.79 -6.19 18.02
C LEU A 50 -1.68 -5.09 19.09
N PRO A 51 -0.71 -4.14 19.01
CA PRO A 51 -0.69 -3.00 19.92
C PRO A 51 -1.88 -2.03 19.75
N LYS A 52 -2.63 -2.08 18.64
CA LYS A 52 -3.88 -1.33 18.50
C LYS A 52 -4.93 -1.92 19.43
N LYS A 53 -5.62 -1.03 20.15
CA LYS A 53 -6.77 -1.38 20.99
C LYS A 53 -8.11 -1.26 20.26
N VAL A 54 -8.08 -1.26 18.92
CA VAL A 54 -9.26 -1.02 18.09
C VAL A 54 -9.20 -1.88 16.83
N ALA A 55 -10.36 -2.38 16.41
CA ALA A 55 -10.59 -3.00 15.12
C ALA A 55 -11.81 -2.36 14.45
N PHE A 56 -11.89 -2.49 13.13
CA PHE A 56 -12.99 -2.01 12.32
C PHE A 56 -13.72 -3.18 11.70
N THR A 57 -14.94 -3.44 12.15
CA THR A 57 -15.85 -4.44 11.57
C THR A 57 -16.78 -3.78 10.56
N SER A 58 -17.38 -4.57 9.67
CA SER A 58 -18.29 -4.03 8.67
C SER A 58 -19.44 -4.98 8.36
N VAL A 59 -20.63 -4.40 8.29
CA VAL A 59 -21.79 -4.92 7.57
C VAL A 59 -22.12 -3.84 6.54
N PRO A 60 -21.58 -3.94 5.31
CA PRO A 60 -21.62 -2.84 4.35
C PRO A 60 -23.03 -2.28 4.13
N PRO A 61 -23.20 -0.95 4.08
CA PRO A 61 -22.15 0.07 4.02
C PRO A 61 -21.60 0.49 5.39
N ALA A 62 -22.13 -0.03 6.49
CA ALA A 62 -21.74 0.39 7.83
C ALA A 62 -20.35 -0.15 8.20
N VAL A 63 -19.58 0.70 8.88
CA VAL A 63 -18.31 0.34 9.53
C VAL A 63 -18.41 0.72 11.00
N THR A 64 -18.06 -0.23 11.86
CA THR A 64 -18.12 -0.04 13.31
C THR A 64 -16.73 -0.18 13.89
N LYS A 65 -16.35 0.79 14.73
CA LYS A 65 -15.14 0.73 15.54
C LYS A 65 -15.42 -0.11 16.79
N VAL A 66 -14.67 -1.19 16.95
CA VAL A 66 -14.76 -2.12 18.08
C VAL A 66 -13.52 -1.96 18.93
N ALA A 67 -13.70 -1.82 20.25
CA ALA A 67 -12.58 -1.81 21.19
C ALA A 67 -12.05 -3.24 21.37
N LEU A 68 -10.72 -3.38 21.39
CA LEU A 68 -10.05 -4.64 21.69
C LEU A 68 -9.70 -4.65 23.19
N PRO A 69 -10.38 -5.48 24.01
CA PRO A 69 -10.22 -5.48 25.47
C PRO A 69 -8.83 -5.95 25.93
N ASP A 70 -8.10 -6.71 25.11
CA ASP A 70 -6.72 -7.12 25.36
C ASP A 70 -5.88 -6.95 24.07
N ALA A 71 -4.55 -6.92 24.22
CA ALA A 71 -3.62 -6.88 23.07
C ALA A 71 -3.31 -8.29 22.52
N LEU A 72 -4.22 -9.24 22.74
CA LEU A 72 -4.04 -10.64 22.35
C LEU A 72 -4.87 -10.92 21.08
N SER A 73 -4.36 -11.81 20.21
CA SER A 73 -5.01 -12.17 18.94
C SER A 73 -6.45 -12.67 19.08
N LYS A 74 -6.84 -13.16 20.28
CA LYS A 74 -8.17 -13.72 20.55
C LYS A 74 -9.30 -12.69 20.60
N SER A 75 -9.01 -11.41 20.87
CA SER A 75 -10.04 -10.37 20.89
C SER A 75 -10.28 -9.72 19.54
N VAL A 76 -9.41 -9.96 18.56
CA VAL A 76 -9.54 -9.45 17.20
C VAL A 76 -10.75 -10.12 16.54
N PRO A 77 -11.72 -9.36 15.98
CA PRO A 77 -12.87 -9.92 15.30
C PRO A 77 -12.48 -10.90 14.19
N ALA A 78 -13.33 -11.91 13.99
CA ALA A 78 -13.17 -12.84 12.87
C ALA A 78 -13.14 -12.06 11.54
N ASP A 79 -12.35 -12.56 10.59
CA ASP A 79 -12.15 -11.94 9.28
C ASP A 79 -11.47 -10.55 9.27
N SER A 80 -10.89 -10.11 10.40
CA SER A 80 -10.03 -8.92 10.41
C SER A 80 -8.63 -9.21 9.89
N GLN A 81 -8.09 -8.28 9.11
CA GLN A 81 -6.72 -8.26 8.60
C GLN A 81 -6.02 -7.00 9.10
N CYS A 82 -4.75 -7.10 9.46
CA CYS A 82 -3.93 -5.91 9.70
C CYS A 82 -3.53 -5.30 8.36
N ASP A 83 -3.80 -4.01 8.15
CA ASP A 83 -3.31 -3.31 6.98
C ASP A 83 -3.16 -1.80 7.23
N HIS A 84 -2.49 -1.16 6.29
CA HIS A 84 -2.29 0.27 6.24
C HIS A 84 -3.59 1.01 5.99
N ALA A 85 -3.80 2.14 6.66
CA ALA A 85 -4.91 3.04 6.40
C ALA A 85 -4.62 3.92 5.17
N VAL A 86 -3.43 4.54 5.11
CA VAL A 86 -2.83 5.11 3.89
C VAL A 86 -2.14 4.00 3.11
N GLU A 87 -2.65 3.71 1.91
CA GLU A 87 -2.15 2.63 1.05
C GLU A 87 -0.79 2.93 0.40
N LEU A 88 0.07 1.91 0.27
CA LEU A 88 1.38 1.99 -0.41
C LEU A 88 1.27 2.54 -1.84
N GLN A 89 0.16 2.26 -2.53
CA GLN A 89 -0.06 2.77 -3.89
C GLN A 89 -0.16 4.30 -3.97
N VAL A 90 -0.49 4.98 -2.87
CA VAL A 90 -0.50 6.46 -2.80
C VAL A 90 0.94 6.98 -2.86
N LEU A 91 1.84 6.35 -2.10
CA LEU A 91 3.26 6.69 -2.08
C LEU A 91 3.91 6.41 -3.44
N ASP A 92 3.65 5.25 -4.06
CA ASP A 92 4.15 4.93 -5.41
C ASP A 92 3.60 5.89 -6.48
N PHE A 93 2.30 6.23 -6.41
CA PHE A 93 1.69 7.20 -7.32
C PHE A 93 2.37 8.57 -7.23
N VAL A 94 2.56 9.08 -6.02
CA VAL A 94 3.24 10.38 -5.80
C VAL A 94 4.70 10.30 -6.23
N ALA A 95 5.42 9.25 -5.88
CA ALA A 95 6.82 9.11 -6.27
C ALA A 95 7.02 9.11 -7.79
N LYS A 96 6.06 8.57 -8.54
CA LYS A 96 6.03 8.62 -10.02
C LYS A 96 5.63 9.99 -10.54
N GLN A 97 4.56 10.60 -10.03
CA GLN A 97 4.09 11.90 -10.50
C GLN A 97 5.09 13.03 -10.19
N ALA A 98 5.68 13.02 -8.99
CA ALA A 98 6.67 13.98 -8.54
C ALA A 98 8.05 13.79 -9.20
N LYS A 99 8.24 12.73 -9.99
CA LYS A 99 9.56 12.31 -10.53
C LYS A 99 10.59 11.94 -9.46
N LEU A 100 10.18 11.63 -8.24
CA LEU A 100 11.06 11.15 -7.16
C LEU A 100 11.83 9.88 -7.57
N CYS A 101 11.22 8.98 -8.34
CA CYS A 101 11.92 7.76 -8.79
C CYS A 101 13.12 8.06 -9.71
N GLU A 102 13.10 9.18 -10.44
CA GLU A 102 14.23 9.64 -11.25
C GLU A 102 15.35 10.15 -10.34
N VAL A 103 15.02 10.94 -9.31
CA VAL A 103 15.97 11.41 -8.29
C VAL A 103 16.64 10.23 -7.59
N LEU A 104 15.85 9.25 -7.11
CA LEU A 104 16.37 8.04 -6.45
C LEU A 104 17.28 7.22 -7.39
N THR A 105 16.99 7.18 -8.68
CA THR A 105 17.82 6.48 -9.66
C THR A 105 19.14 7.22 -9.92
N ALA A 106 19.10 8.54 -10.04
CA ALA A 106 20.32 9.35 -10.15
C ALA A 106 21.19 9.28 -8.89
N MET A 107 20.57 9.29 -7.71
CA MET A 107 21.23 9.08 -6.42
C MET A 107 21.89 7.70 -6.33
N ALA A 108 21.24 6.65 -6.86
CA ALA A 108 21.84 5.33 -6.95
C ALA A 108 23.10 5.30 -7.83
N ASN A 109 23.06 5.99 -8.98
CA ASN A 109 24.24 6.14 -9.85
C ASN A 109 25.37 6.95 -9.18
N ALA A 110 25.03 7.81 -8.22
CA ALA A 110 25.96 8.55 -7.37
C ALA A 110 26.42 7.77 -6.11
N GLY A 111 26.07 6.50 -5.98
CA GLY A 111 26.55 5.61 -4.92
C GLY A 111 25.68 5.57 -3.66
N GLN A 112 24.48 6.15 -3.69
CA GLN A 112 23.50 6.02 -2.59
C GLN A 112 22.64 4.77 -2.78
N THR A 113 22.06 4.22 -1.71
CA THR A 113 21.12 3.09 -1.83
C THR A 113 19.68 3.59 -1.75
N LYS A 114 18.82 3.11 -2.64
CA LYS A 114 17.39 3.50 -2.63
C LYS A 114 16.71 3.04 -1.36
N ASP A 115 17.05 1.85 -0.85
CA ASP A 115 16.53 1.31 0.40
C ASP A 115 16.83 2.22 1.60
N ALA A 116 18.06 2.74 1.71
CA ALA A 116 18.42 3.64 2.80
C ALA A 116 17.68 4.98 2.69
N LEU A 117 17.54 5.51 1.47
CA LEU A 117 16.81 6.76 1.23
C LEU A 117 15.30 6.62 1.52
N LEU A 118 14.69 5.49 1.17
CA LEU A 118 13.27 5.20 1.42
C LEU A 118 12.99 4.62 2.82
N GLY A 119 14.02 4.25 3.58
CA GLY A 119 13.91 3.66 4.91
C GLY A 119 13.02 4.45 5.88
N PRO A 120 13.17 5.78 6.01
CA PRO A 120 12.28 6.59 6.84
C PRO A 120 10.82 6.52 6.40
N ALA A 121 10.54 6.63 5.10
CA ALA A 121 9.17 6.55 4.57
C ALA A 121 8.55 5.15 4.80
N SER A 122 9.37 4.10 4.69
CA SER A 122 8.99 2.72 5.03
C SER A 122 8.62 2.56 6.50
N GLN A 123 9.39 3.15 7.41
CA GLN A 123 9.06 3.16 8.84
C GLN A 123 7.79 3.96 9.12
N THR A 124 7.63 5.12 8.50
CA THR A 124 6.45 5.99 8.67
C THR A 124 5.18 5.30 8.19
N ILE A 125 5.19 4.69 7.01
CA ILE A 125 3.99 4.04 6.47
C ILE A 125 3.58 2.83 7.31
N SER A 126 4.53 2.10 7.89
CA SER A 126 4.23 0.92 8.71
C SER A 126 4.21 1.19 10.21
N ALA A 127 4.22 2.46 10.61
CA ALA A 127 4.08 2.84 12.00
C ALA A 127 2.65 2.60 12.50
N LEU A 128 2.53 2.27 13.79
CA LEU A 128 1.25 1.96 14.46
C LEU A 128 0.11 2.98 14.17
N PRO A 129 0.33 4.31 14.05
CA PRO A 129 -0.74 5.23 13.67
C PRO A 129 -1.43 4.90 12.35
N ASN A 130 -0.70 4.36 11.37
CA ASN A 130 -1.22 4.00 10.05
C ASN A 130 -1.73 2.56 9.95
N LEU A 131 -1.56 1.72 10.98
CA LEU A 131 -2.00 0.32 10.94
C LEU A 131 -3.34 0.14 11.63
N ASN A 132 -4.27 -0.64 11.05
CA ASN A 132 -5.52 -0.99 11.73
C ASN A 132 -5.92 -2.44 11.41
N PHE A 133 -6.57 -3.09 12.38
CA PHE A 133 -7.36 -4.29 12.09
C PHE A 133 -8.63 -3.88 11.35
N LEU A 134 -8.81 -4.40 10.13
CA LEU A 134 -9.89 -4.04 9.24
C LEU A 134 -10.57 -5.31 8.71
N ASN A 135 -11.90 -5.31 8.67
CA ASN A 135 -12.65 -6.40 8.05
C ASN A 135 -12.19 -6.65 6.59
N LYS A 136 -12.00 -7.92 6.22
CA LYS A 136 -11.50 -8.35 4.91
C LYS A 136 -12.24 -7.75 3.72
N VAL A 137 -13.56 -7.52 3.82
CA VAL A 137 -14.36 -6.97 2.71
C VAL A 137 -13.94 -5.52 2.45
N VAL A 138 -13.85 -4.72 3.51
CA VAL A 138 -13.40 -3.33 3.41
C VAL A 138 -11.95 -3.29 2.95
N ASN A 139 -11.10 -4.16 3.51
CA ASN A 139 -9.68 -4.21 3.17
C ASN A 139 -9.44 -4.55 1.69
N ASN A 140 -10.08 -5.61 1.19
CA ASN A 140 -9.96 -6.04 -0.21
C ASN A 140 -10.45 -4.98 -1.20
N ASN A 141 -11.48 -4.21 -0.81
CA ASN A 141 -12.07 -3.20 -1.66
C ASN A 141 -11.35 -1.84 -1.60
N LYS A 142 -10.61 -1.56 -0.52
CA LYS A 142 -9.87 -0.31 -0.29
C LYS A 142 -8.97 0.07 -1.46
N ARG A 143 -8.25 -0.90 -2.03
CA ARG A 143 -7.40 -0.70 -3.22
C ARG A 143 -8.15 0.01 -4.35
N VAL A 144 -9.34 -0.48 -4.69
CA VAL A 144 -10.12 -0.03 -5.86
C VAL A 144 -10.57 1.40 -5.64
N VAL A 145 -11.12 1.70 -4.46
CA VAL A 145 -11.59 3.05 -4.09
C VAL A 145 -10.44 4.05 -4.10
N VAL A 146 -9.29 3.69 -3.49
CA VAL A 146 -8.11 4.55 -3.45
C VAL A 146 -7.55 4.76 -4.87
N GLN A 147 -7.45 3.72 -5.69
CA GLN A 147 -6.96 3.83 -7.08
C GLN A 147 -7.90 4.70 -7.95
N ARG A 148 -9.22 4.59 -7.79
CA ARG A 148 -10.19 5.49 -8.45
C ARG A 148 -10.01 6.93 -7.98
N GLY A 149 -9.80 7.13 -6.69
CA GLY A 149 -9.57 8.44 -6.08
C GLY A 149 -8.32 9.12 -6.63
N LEU A 150 -7.20 8.41 -6.68
CA LEU A 150 -5.94 8.90 -7.26
C LEU A 150 -6.08 9.30 -8.74
N ASN A 151 -6.91 8.57 -9.50
CA ASN A 151 -7.17 8.86 -10.91
C ASN A 151 -8.29 9.89 -11.14
N GLY A 152 -8.85 10.49 -10.08
CA GLY A 152 -9.94 11.46 -10.18
C GLY A 152 -11.25 10.89 -10.74
N LYS A 153 -11.41 9.57 -10.74
CA LYS A 153 -12.60 8.89 -11.29
C LYS A 153 -13.77 8.95 -10.31
N THR A 154 -14.98 8.90 -10.86
CA THR A 154 -16.22 8.75 -10.08
C THR A 154 -16.15 7.47 -9.25
N GLN A 155 -16.45 7.57 -7.96
CA GLN A 155 -16.50 6.41 -7.09
C GLN A 155 -17.78 5.61 -7.30
N GLY A 156 -17.70 4.29 -7.08
CA GLY A 156 -18.88 3.45 -7.10
C GLY A 156 -19.78 3.73 -5.89
N LYS A 157 -21.05 3.35 -6.02
CA LYS A 157 -22.06 3.46 -4.96
C LYS A 157 -22.43 2.09 -4.39
N GLU A 158 -21.61 1.09 -4.66
CA GLU A 158 -21.78 -0.25 -4.09
C GLU A 158 -21.56 -0.18 -2.58
N SER A 159 -22.26 -1.02 -1.82
CA SER A 159 -22.19 -1.01 -0.35
C SER A 159 -20.76 -1.20 0.16
N ALA A 160 -19.96 -2.03 -0.53
CA ALA A 160 -18.55 -2.24 -0.19
C ALA A 160 -17.68 -0.99 -0.45
N ASP A 161 -17.97 -0.20 -1.49
CA ASP A 161 -17.27 1.07 -1.75
C ASP A 161 -17.61 2.10 -0.66
N LEU A 162 -18.90 2.20 -0.31
CA LEU A 162 -19.39 3.06 0.77
C LEU A 162 -18.77 2.68 2.13
N ALA A 163 -18.61 1.39 2.41
CA ALA A 163 -17.94 0.92 3.62
C ALA A 163 -16.47 1.39 3.67
N VAL A 164 -15.76 1.40 2.55
CA VAL A 164 -14.40 1.96 2.51
C VAL A 164 -14.40 3.45 2.83
N GLY A 165 -15.27 4.26 2.22
CA GLY A 165 -15.28 5.69 2.53
C GLY A 165 -15.72 6.00 3.96
N ASN A 166 -16.67 5.24 4.51
CA ASN A 166 -17.05 5.32 5.93
C ASN A 166 -15.87 4.96 6.85
N TYR A 167 -15.11 3.91 6.53
CA TYR A 167 -13.87 3.60 7.25
C TYR A 167 -12.85 4.74 7.15
N LEU A 168 -12.57 5.25 5.95
CA LEU A 168 -11.61 6.33 5.72
C LEU A 168 -12.00 7.62 6.47
N ALA A 169 -13.29 7.91 6.61
CA ALA A 169 -13.78 9.02 7.43
C ALA A 169 -13.43 8.84 8.93
N LEU A 170 -13.55 7.62 9.46
CA LEU A 170 -13.23 7.31 10.86
C LEU A 170 -11.73 7.42 11.18
N VAL A 171 -10.85 7.15 10.21
CA VAL A 171 -9.37 7.20 10.38
C VAL A 171 -8.74 8.45 9.76
N LYS A 172 -9.56 9.44 9.35
CA LYS A 172 -9.10 10.61 8.59
C LYS A 172 -7.94 11.35 9.24
N THR A 173 -8.04 11.67 10.54
CA THR A 173 -6.99 12.43 11.25
C THR A 173 -5.65 11.71 11.24
N ASP A 174 -5.63 10.42 11.60
CA ASP A 174 -4.40 9.61 11.66
C ASP A 174 -3.78 9.45 10.27
N THR A 175 -4.61 9.25 9.24
CA THR A 175 -4.12 9.08 7.87
C THR A 175 -3.59 10.37 7.25
N VAL A 176 -4.19 11.53 7.54
CA VAL A 176 -3.66 12.83 7.11
C VAL A 176 -2.31 13.13 7.79
N ASN A 177 -2.18 12.84 9.08
CA ASN A 177 -0.91 13.01 9.80
C ASN A 177 0.19 12.09 9.24
N THR A 178 -0.17 10.84 8.92
CA THR A 178 0.76 9.90 8.27
C THR A 178 1.19 10.41 6.90
N ALA A 179 0.26 10.90 6.08
CA ALA A 179 0.57 11.47 4.76
C ALA A 179 1.52 12.68 4.86
N ALA A 180 1.33 13.55 5.85
CA ALA A 180 2.22 14.68 6.10
C ALA A 180 3.63 14.24 6.55
N ALA A 181 3.72 13.20 7.38
CA ALA A 181 5.01 12.63 7.77
C ALA A 181 5.75 12.02 6.56
N LEU A 182 5.03 11.34 5.65
CA LEU A 182 5.58 10.84 4.40
C LEU A 182 6.10 11.98 3.49
N ASP A 183 5.40 13.11 3.43
CA ASP A 183 5.88 14.29 2.72
C ASP A 183 7.20 14.81 3.29
N ALA A 184 7.32 14.84 4.63
CA ALA A 184 8.56 15.23 5.30
C ALA A 184 9.71 14.25 5.00
N ASP A 185 9.44 12.95 4.96
CA ASP A 185 10.46 11.94 4.60
C ASP A 185 10.91 12.08 3.14
N ILE A 186 9.97 12.33 2.21
CA ILE A 186 10.32 12.63 0.82
C ILE A 186 11.16 13.91 0.72
N ALA A 187 10.81 14.96 1.45
CA ALA A 187 11.58 16.20 1.46
C ALA A 187 13.03 15.99 1.93
N LYS A 188 13.26 15.14 2.95
CA LYS A 188 14.62 14.77 3.41
C LYS A 188 15.43 14.07 2.31
N ILE A 189 14.79 13.24 1.47
CA ILE A 189 15.46 12.61 0.32
C ILE A 189 15.96 13.68 -0.65
N ILE A 190 15.14 14.70 -0.93
CA ILE A 190 15.51 15.81 -1.82
C ILE A 190 16.67 16.63 -1.23
N THR A 191 16.60 17.01 0.05
CA THR A 191 17.70 17.70 0.73
C THR A 191 18.99 16.88 0.71
N THR A 192 18.89 15.56 0.89
CA THR A 192 20.05 14.66 0.80
C THR A 192 20.62 14.65 -0.62
N ALA A 193 19.75 14.64 -1.64
CA ALA A 193 20.15 14.66 -3.04
C ALA A 193 20.86 15.97 -3.44
N GLU A 194 20.38 17.11 -2.98
CA GLU A 194 21.06 18.41 -3.16
C GLU A 194 22.44 18.39 -2.50
N GLY A 195 22.56 17.84 -1.30
CA GLY A 195 23.84 17.68 -0.60
C GLY A 195 24.82 16.76 -1.32
N VAL A 196 24.33 15.69 -1.95
CA VAL A 196 25.16 14.81 -2.80
C VAL A 196 25.59 15.55 -4.06
N LEU A 197 24.68 16.26 -4.75
CA LEU A 197 24.98 17.02 -5.96
C LEU A 197 26.10 18.04 -5.73
N ALA A 198 26.07 18.75 -4.60
CA ALA A 198 27.09 19.73 -4.22
C ALA A 198 28.49 19.12 -4.02
N LYS A 199 28.57 17.83 -3.66
CA LYS A 199 29.83 17.11 -3.40
C LYS A 199 30.34 16.33 -4.62
N LEU A 200 29.52 16.17 -5.66
CA LEU A 200 29.94 15.47 -6.87
C LEU A 200 30.97 16.30 -7.65
N PRO A 201 32.07 15.68 -8.11
CA PRO A 201 33.06 16.36 -8.94
C PRO A 201 32.44 16.77 -10.28
N ASP A 202 32.86 17.92 -10.82
CA ASP A 202 32.38 18.41 -12.12
C ASP A 202 32.80 17.53 -13.31
N GLY A 203 33.79 16.65 -13.09
CA GLY A 203 34.41 15.88 -14.15
C GLY A 203 35.06 16.78 -15.19
N THR A 204 35.30 16.20 -16.36
CA THR A 204 35.87 16.85 -17.54
C THR A 204 34.84 16.91 -18.67
N SER A 205 35.05 17.81 -19.63
CA SER A 205 34.19 17.95 -20.81
C SER A 205 34.29 16.77 -21.80
N LYS A 206 35.13 15.76 -21.53
CA LYS A 206 35.33 14.60 -22.42
C LYS A 206 34.09 13.71 -22.48
N ARG A 207 33.74 13.22 -23.66
CA ARG A 207 32.64 12.26 -23.84
C ARG A 207 32.93 10.98 -23.04
N GLY A 208 31.94 10.48 -22.29
CA GLY A 208 32.08 9.27 -21.47
C GLY A 208 32.61 9.50 -20.05
N ASP A 209 32.86 10.75 -19.65
CA ASP A 209 33.20 11.07 -18.27
C ASP A 209 32.05 10.73 -17.31
N LYS A 210 32.26 9.69 -16.50
CA LYS A 210 31.24 9.16 -15.59
C LYS A 210 30.85 10.15 -14.50
N ASP A 211 31.77 11.00 -14.06
CA ASP A 211 31.52 11.92 -12.96
C ASP A 211 30.65 13.08 -13.44
N ARG A 212 30.98 13.67 -14.59
CA ARG A 212 30.11 14.65 -15.24
C ARG A 212 28.72 14.08 -15.53
N ILE A 213 28.64 12.87 -16.10
CA ILE A 213 27.35 12.22 -16.42
C ILE A 213 26.49 12.02 -15.17
N LYS A 214 27.07 11.56 -14.06
CA LYS A 214 26.35 11.40 -12.79
C LYS A 214 25.85 12.74 -12.25
N LYS A 215 26.70 13.77 -12.28
CA LYS A 215 26.36 15.11 -11.81
C LYS A 215 25.23 15.73 -12.62
N ASP A 216 25.32 15.66 -13.95
CA ASP A 216 24.28 16.15 -14.86
C ASP A 216 22.97 15.39 -14.67
N ALA A 217 23.02 14.06 -14.55
CA ALA A 217 21.82 13.25 -14.32
C ALA A 217 21.11 13.61 -13.01
N LEU A 218 21.85 13.78 -11.91
CA LEU A 218 21.27 14.18 -10.63
C LEU A 218 20.73 15.62 -10.67
N LYS A 219 21.45 16.54 -11.32
CA LYS A 219 21.01 17.92 -11.52
C LYS A 219 19.70 17.98 -12.31
N THR A 220 19.59 17.23 -13.42
CA THR A 220 18.36 17.14 -14.21
C THR A 220 17.22 16.49 -13.43
N ALA A 221 17.48 15.41 -12.70
CA ALA A 221 16.45 14.75 -11.90
C ALA A 221 15.89 15.67 -10.81
N LEU A 222 16.75 16.43 -10.11
CA LEU A 222 16.35 17.43 -9.14
C LEU A 222 15.57 18.60 -9.77
N ALA A 223 15.96 19.04 -10.97
CA ALA A 223 15.24 20.10 -11.69
C ALA A 223 13.84 19.65 -12.16
N ASN A 224 13.69 18.36 -12.50
CA ASN A 224 12.41 17.78 -12.93
C ASN A 224 11.51 17.34 -11.76
N TYR A 225 12.03 17.33 -10.52
CA TYR A 225 11.26 16.94 -9.35
C TYR A 225 10.15 17.98 -9.08
N ASP A 226 8.90 17.51 -9.12
CA ASP A 226 7.74 18.37 -8.87
C ASP A 226 7.35 18.33 -7.39
N LYS A 227 7.88 19.29 -6.63
CA LYS A 227 7.57 19.47 -5.20
C LYS A 227 6.11 19.77 -4.89
N THR A 228 5.28 20.06 -5.89
CA THR A 228 3.84 20.31 -5.69
C THR A 228 3.03 19.03 -5.61
N LYS A 229 3.60 17.89 -6.03
CA LYS A 229 2.96 16.57 -5.92
C LYS A 229 3.33 15.95 -4.59
N THR A 230 2.40 15.97 -3.65
CA THR A 230 2.60 15.48 -2.28
C THR A 230 1.67 14.31 -1.96
N VAL A 231 2.08 13.47 -1.02
CA VAL A 231 1.28 12.38 -0.43
C VAL A 231 0.05 12.96 0.24
N THR A 232 0.19 14.07 0.97
CA THR A 232 -0.96 14.75 1.60
C THR A 232 -1.98 15.21 0.57
N ALA A 233 -1.56 15.84 -0.53
CA ALA A 233 -2.48 16.31 -1.56
C ALA A 233 -3.18 15.14 -2.28
N ALA A 234 -2.43 14.10 -2.66
CA ALA A 234 -2.98 12.90 -3.29
C ALA A 234 -3.97 12.18 -2.35
N TRP A 235 -3.62 12.06 -1.07
CA TRP A 235 -4.45 11.42 -0.06
C TRP A 235 -5.72 12.22 0.24
N ASN A 236 -5.62 13.54 0.37
CA ASN A 236 -6.80 14.39 0.55
C ASN A 236 -7.77 14.31 -0.63
N ASN A 237 -7.25 14.18 -1.85
CA ASN A 237 -8.09 13.92 -3.02
C ASN A 237 -8.78 12.54 -2.91
N VAL A 238 -8.07 11.48 -2.50
CA VAL A 238 -8.67 10.16 -2.22
C VAL A 238 -9.79 10.27 -1.19
N LEU A 239 -9.53 10.91 -0.05
CA LEU A 239 -10.51 11.10 1.02
C LEU A 239 -11.75 11.89 0.55
N THR A 240 -11.54 12.94 -0.26
CA THR A 240 -12.62 13.79 -0.79
C THR A 240 -13.47 13.03 -1.79
N LYS A 241 -12.86 12.15 -2.59
CA LYS A 241 -13.57 11.37 -3.60
C LYS A 241 -14.25 10.15 -3.00
N ALA A 242 -13.74 9.58 -1.91
CA ALA A 242 -14.25 8.35 -1.31
C ALA A 242 -15.77 8.41 -1.04
N PRO A 243 -16.55 7.41 -1.48
CA PRO A 243 -17.99 7.44 -1.34
C PRO A 243 -18.36 7.14 0.11
N HIS A 244 -19.25 7.93 0.71
CA HIS A 244 -19.73 7.74 2.07
C HIS A 244 -21.25 7.85 2.09
N SER A 245 -21.87 7.19 3.07
CA SER A 245 -23.32 7.17 3.27
C SER A 245 -23.80 8.36 4.08
#